data_AF-A0A946S4F4-F1
#
_entry.id   AF-A0A946S4F4-F1
#
_cell.length_a   1.000
_cell.length_b   1.000
_cell.length_c   1.000
_cell.angle_alpha   90.00
_cell.angle_beta   90.00
_cell.angle_gamma   90.00
#
_symmetry.space_group_name_H-M   'P 1'
#
loop_
_entity.id
_entity.type
_entity.pdbx_description
1 polymer ?
#
loop_
_entity_poly.entity_id
_entity_poly.type
_entity_poly.pdbx_seq_one_letter_code
_entity_poly.pdbx_strand_id
1 'polypeptide(L)'
;MINNNYAVIMAGGIGSRFWPISTSKMPKQFLDVLGNGETLLQQTFRRLSKICPTSQILIVTNTDYKDICKNQLPDIKESNILCEPARRNTSPCIAYASFKIQSENANANIIVAPSDHIITNEDEFT
;
A
#
# COMPACT_ATOMS: atom_id res chain seq x y z
N MET A 1 -12.77 -2.25 22.24
CA MET A 1 -11.62 -1.32 22.32
C MET A 1 -11.45 -0.65 20.97
N ILE A 2 -11.14 0.64 20.93
CA ILE A 2 -10.85 1.36 19.68
C ILE A 2 -9.53 0.81 19.14
N ASN A 3 -9.49 0.40 17.86
CA ASN A 3 -8.25 -0.03 17.22
C ASN A 3 -7.48 1.22 16.77
N ASN A 4 -6.32 1.51 17.39
CA ASN A 4 -5.48 2.65 17.03
C ASN A 4 -4.44 2.31 15.94
N ASN A 5 -4.40 1.07 15.45
CA ASN A 5 -3.43 0.67 14.44
C ASN A 5 -3.91 1.12 13.05
N TYR A 6 -3.05 1.86 12.36
CA TYR A 6 -3.22 2.20 10.95
C TYR A 6 -2.10 1.56 10.17
N ALA A 7 -2.36 1.25 8.90
CA ALA A 7 -1.33 0.77 8.01
C ALA A 7 -1.18 1.68 6.80
N VAL A 8 0.06 1.87 6.36
CA VAL A 8 0.42 2.65 5.18
C VAL A 8 1.16 1.74 4.23
N ILE A 9 0.60 1.54 3.04
CA ILE A 9 1.21 0.79 1.96
C ILE A 9 1.85 1.77 0.97
N MET A 10 3.17 1.68 0.80
CA MET A 10 3.92 2.52 -0.14
C MET A 10 3.94 1.86 -1.52
N ALA A 11 3.21 2.43 -2.49
CA ALA A 11 2.98 1.84 -3.82
C ALA A 11 3.39 2.74 -5.00
N GLY A 12 4.24 3.76 -4.77
CA GLY A 12 4.69 4.70 -5.82
C GLY A 12 5.88 4.24 -6.68
N GLY A 13 6.43 3.05 -6.45
CA GLY A 13 7.61 2.54 -7.17
C GLY A 13 7.31 2.21 -8.63
N ILE A 14 8.27 2.46 -9.55
CA ILE A 14 8.15 2.08 -10.97
C ILE A 14 8.57 0.62 -11.22
N GLY A 15 9.46 0.06 -10.39
CA GLY A 15 9.87 -1.35 -10.51
C GLY A 15 10.59 -1.68 -11.82
N SER A 16 11.44 -0.80 -12.36
CA SER A 16 12.10 -0.95 -13.67
C SER A 16 13.03 -2.17 -13.83
N ARG A 17 13.42 -2.81 -12.72
CA ARG A 17 14.31 -3.99 -12.73
C ARG A 17 13.65 -5.27 -13.23
N PHE A 18 12.32 -5.30 -13.31
CA PHE A 18 11.55 -6.45 -13.80
C PHE A 18 11.18 -6.32 -15.28
N TRP A 19 11.80 -5.41 -16.03
CA TRP A 19 11.61 -5.34 -17.47
C TRP A 19 12.03 -6.68 -18.13
N PRO A 20 11.27 -7.22 -19.11
CA PRO A 20 10.11 -6.61 -19.79
C PRO A 20 8.75 -6.83 -19.10
N ILE A 21 8.72 -7.56 -17.99
CA ILE A 21 7.49 -7.92 -17.27
C ILE A 21 6.84 -6.68 -16.65
N SER A 22 7.64 -5.80 -16.03
CA SER A 22 7.17 -4.51 -15.51
C SER A 22 7.38 -3.36 -16.50
N THR A 23 6.44 -2.42 -16.48
CA THR A 23 6.52 -1.18 -17.26
C THR A 23 6.22 0.03 -16.37
N SER A 24 6.45 1.23 -16.88
CA SER A 24 6.03 2.45 -16.18
C SER A 24 4.51 2.55 -15.98
N LYS A 25 3.71 1.90 -16.83
CA LYS A 25 2.24 1.85 -16.70
C LYS A 25 1.75 0.75 -15.76
N MET A 26 2.53 -0.34 -15.65
CA MET A 26 2.22 -1.47 -14.78
C MET A 26 3.49 -1.89 -14.00
N PRO A 27 3.81 -1.16 -12.91
CA PRO A 27 4.90 -1.54 -12.02
C PRO A 27 4.73 -2.91 -11.36
N LYS A 28 5.83 -3.48 -10.86
CA LYS A 28 5.88 -4.85 -10.32
C LYS A 28 4.87 -5.13 -9.21
N GLN A 29 4.55 -4.15 -8.36
CA GLN A 29 3.62 -4.36 -7.24
C GLN A 29 2.19 -4.66 -7.70
N PHE A 30 1.86 -4.29 -8.94
CA PHE A 30 0.55 -4.52 -9.55
C PHE A 30 0.52 -5.78 -10.43
N LEU A 31 1.59 -6.58 -10.41
CA LEU A 31 1.71 -7.81 -11.19
C LEU A 31 1.67 -9.02 -10.27
N ASP A 32 1.06 -10.09 -10.74
CA ASP A 32 1.19 -11.42 -10.13
C ASP A 32 2.53 -12.02 -10.53
N VAL A 33 3.58 -11.57 -9.86
CA VAL A 33 4.96 -12.03 -10.12
C VAL A 33 5.21 -13.45 -9.60
N LEU A 34 4.33 -13.98 -8.75
CA LEU A 34 4.46 -15.31 -8.15
C LEU A 34 3.62 -16.37 -8.88
N GLY A 35 2.71 -15.96 -9.76
CA GLY A 35 1.80 -16.85 -10.47
C GLY A 35 0.75 -17.50 -9.56
N ASN A 36 0.40 -16.86 -8.45
CA ASN A 36 -0.51 -17.41 -7.44
C ASN A 36 -1.91 -16.77 -7.46
N GLY A 37 -2.19 -15.89 -8.42
CA GLY A 37 -3.45 -15.19 -8.58
C GLY A 37 -3.57 -13.88 -7.78
N GLU A 38 -2.58 -13.53 -6.95
CA GLU A 38 -2.54 -12.27 -6.20
C GLU A 38 -1.30 -11.43 -6.54
N THR A 39 -1.51 -10.14 -6.79
CA THR A 39 -0.40 -9.18 -6.91
C THR A 39 0.28 -8.94 -5.55
N LEU A 40 1.52 -8.44 -5.55
CA LEU A 40 2.23 -8.11 -4.30
C LEU A 40 1.49 -7.06 -3.46
N LEU A 41 0.82 -6.10 -4.13
CA LEU A 41 -0.04 -5.12 -3.48
C LEU A 41 -1.21 -5.80 -2.74
N GLN A 42 -1.91 -6.71 -3.42
CA GLN A 42 -3.04 -7.45 -2.84
C GLN A 42 -2.60 -8.32 -1.66
N GLN A 43 -1.49 -9.04 -1.78
CA GLN A 43 -0.91 -9.82 -0.69
C GLN A 43 -0.59 -8.94 0.53
N THR A 44 0.02 -7.77 0.30
CA THR A 44 0.36 -6.83 1.36
C THR A 44 -0.90 -6.26 2.04
N PHE A 45 -1.92 -5.89 1.26
CA PHE A 45 -3.20 -5.41 1.79
C PHE A 45 -3.94 -6.48 2.60
N ARG A 46 -4.04 -7.71 2.08
CA ARG A 46 -4.66 -8.86 2.76
C ARG A 46 -3.93 -9.21 4.05
N ARG A 47 -2.60 -9.11 4.09
CA ARG A 47 -1.82 -9.35 5.31
C ARG A 47 -2.09 -8.27 6.37
N LEU A 48 -2.13 -6.99 5.97
CA LEU A 48 -2.37 -5.88 6.88
C LEU A 48 -3.83 -5.80 7.38
N SER A 49 -4.80 -6.33 6.62
CA SER A 49 -6.20 -6.39 7.06
C SER A 49 -6.43 -7.35 8.23
N LYS A 50 -5.48 -8.26 8.50
CA LYS A 50 -5.45 -9.08 9.73
C LYS A 50 -5.05 -8.27 10.97
N ILE A 51 -4.34 -7.15 10.81
CA ILE A 51 -3.80 -6.32 11.91
C ILE A 51 -4.70 -5.10 12.21
N CYS A 52 -5.28 -4.50 11.19
CA CYS A 52 -6.18 -3.35 11.32
C CYS A 52 -7.33 -3.38 10.31
N PRO A 53 -8.48 -2.72 10.60
CA PRO A 53 -9.59 -2.66 9.66
C PRO A 53 -9.15 -2.04 8.32
N THR A 54 -9.73 -2.50 7.21
CA THR A 54 -9.43 -1.96 5.87
C THR A 54 -9.68 -0.46 5.76
N SER A 55 -10.59 0.09 6.57
CA SER A 55 -10.85 1.53 6.68
C SER A 55 -9.68 2.33 7.28
N GLN A 56 -8.72 1.67 7.94
CA GLN A 56 -7.51 2.23 8.54
C GLN A 56 -6.24 1.90 7.75
N ILE A 57 -6.40 1.28 6.57
CA ILE A 57 -5.31 1.04 5.63
C ILE A 57 -5.32 2.17 4.59
N LEU A 58 -4.17 2.83 4.44
CA LEU A 58 -3.92 3.86 3.44
C LEU A 58 -2.90 3.36 2.42
N ILE A 59 -3.06 3.78 1.18
CA ILE A 59 -2.08 3.53 0.11
C ILE A 59 -1.55 4.88 -0.33
N VAL A 60 -0.23 5.02 -0.34
CA VAL A 60 0.43 6.18 -0.92
C VAL A 60 1.00 5.78 -2.26
N THR A 61 0.53 6.41 -3.33
CA THR A 61 0.87 6.06 -4.70
C THR A 61 0.97 7.29 -5.60
N ASN A 62 1.36 7.12 -6.86
CA ASN A 62 1.27 8.19 -7.85
C ASN A 62 -0.16 8.29 -8.41
N THR A 63 -0.57 9.49 -8.82
CA THR A 63 -1.88 9.75 -9.45
C THR A 63 -2.16 8.79 -10.61
N ASP A 64 -1.15 8.44 -11.41
CA ASP A 64 -1.28 7.53 -12.56
C ASP A 64 -1.72 6.10 -12.17
N TYR A 65 -1.53 5.70 -10.91
CA TYR A 65 -1.84 4.36 -10.42
C TYR A 65 -3.08 4.32 -9.52
N LYS A 66 -3.76 5.45 -9.30
CA LYS A 66 -4.94 5.53 -8.42
C LYS A 66 -6.00 4.50 -8.83
N ASP A 67 -6.33 4.45 -10.12
CA ASP A 67 -7.37 3.56 -10.64
C ASP A 67 -6.93 2.08 -10.56
N ILE A 68 -5.64 1.80 -10.77
CA ILE A 68 -5.09 0.45 -10.62
C ILE A 68 -5.24 -0.02 -9.17
N CYS A 69 -4.87 0.81 -8.19
CA CYS A 69 -5.07 0.50 -6.77
C CYS A 69 -6.54 0.24 -6.45
N LYS A 70 -7.45 1.10 -6.94
CA LYS A 70 -8.89 0.95 -6.66
C LYS A 70 -9.49 -0.31 -7.29
N ASN A 71 -9.04 -0.67 -8.49
CA ASN A 71 -9.49 -1.88 -9.19
C ASN A 71 -8.96 -3.16 -8.53
N GLN A 72 -7.70 -3.17 -8.07
CA GLN A 72 -7.11 -4.33 -7.41
C GLN A 72 -7.61 -4.54 -5.97
N LEU A 73 -8.04 -3.47 -5.31
CA LEU A 73 -8.45 -3.45 -3.90
C LEU A 73 -9.86 -2.87 -3.75
N PRO A 74 -10.92 -3.63 -4.08
CA PRO A 74 -12.30 -3.12 -4.07
C PRO A 74 -12.72 -2.61 -2.67
N ASP A 75 -12.23 -3.25 -1.61
CA ASP A 75 -12.55 -2.95 -0.21
C ASP A 75 -11.87 -1.68 0.32
N ILE A 76 -10.94 -1.07 -0.42
CA ILE A 76 -10.31 0.16 0.04
C ILE A 76 -11.21 1.37 -0.19
N LYS A 77 -11.29 2.26 0.81
CA LYS A 77 -11.93 3.57 0.63
C LYS A 77 -11.11 4.41 -0.33
N GLU A 78 -11.76 5.04 -1.30
CA GLU A 78 -11.06 5.91 -2.25
C GLU A 78 -10.31 7.05 -1.55
N SER A 79 -10.87 7.58 -0.45
CA SER A 79 -10.23 8.58 0.41
C SER A 79 -8.92 8.13 1.04
N ASN A 80 -8.66 6.82 1.09
CA ASN A 80 -7.45 6.24 1.66
C ASN A 80 -6.37 5.99 0.59
N ILE A 81 -6.65 6.28 -0.69
CA ILE A 81 -5.65 6.26 -1.76
C ILE A 81 -5.07 7.67 -1.90
N LEU A 82 -3.94 7.90 -1.24
CA LEU A 82 -3.23 9.16 -1.24
C LEU A 82 -2.32 9.24 -2.48
N CYS A 83 -2.63 10.19 -3.37
CA CYS A 83 -1.85 10.42 -4.57
C CYS A 83 -0.75 11.47 -4.32
N GLU A 84 0.52 11.07 -4.42
CA GLU A 84 1.66 11.97 -4.39
C GLU A 84 1.79 12.70 -5.73
N PRO A 85 1.97 14.04 -5.73
CA PRO A 85 2.14 14.82 -6.96
C PRO A 85 3.46 14.51 -7.67
N ALA A 86 4.45 14.01 -6.94
CA ALA A 86 5.74 13.61 -7.45
C ALA A 86 6.33 12.52 -6.56
N ARG A 87 7.10 11.61 -7.16
CA ARG A 87 7.85 10.59 -6.43
C ARG A 87 9.01 11.26 -5.70
N ARG A 88 8.90 11.38 -4.38
CA ARG A 88 9.90 12.05 -3.52
C ARG A 88 10.56 11.09 -2.52
N ASN A 89 10.57 9.79 -2.82
CA ASN A 89 11.06 8.69 -1.97
C ASN A 89 10.22 8.49 -0.69
N THR A 90 10.76 7.69 0.23
CA THR A 90 10.06 7.14 1.40
C THR A 90 9.63 8.19 2.43
N SER A 91 10.49 9.14 2.79
CA SER A 91 10.18 10.05 3.90
C SER A 91 8.98 10.97 3.62
N PRO A 92 8.83 11.60 2.44
CA PRO A 92 7.65 12.42 2.13
C PRO A 92 6.36 11.59 2.01
N CYS A 93 6.47 10.37 1.47
CA CYS A 93 5.38 9.41 1.39
C CYS A 93 4.82 9.07 2.79
N ILE A 94 5.71 8.74 3.73
CA ILE A 94 5.34 8.47 5.13
C ILE A 94 4.78 9.73 5.78
N ALA A 95 5.45 10.88 5.64
CA ALA A 95 5.00 12.12 6.26
C ALA A 95 3.57 12.50 5.81
N TYR A 96 3.27 12.38 4.51
CA TYR A 96 1.94 12.67 3.99
C TYR A 96 0.86 11.77 4.61
N ALA A 97 1.10 10.46 4.66
CA ALA A 97 0.18 9.53 5.30
C ALA A 97 0.05 9.78 6.80
N SER A 98 1.16 10.05 7.49
CA SER A 98 1.16 10.33 8.93
C SER A 98 0.36 11.59 9.27
N PHE A 99 0.48 12.68 8.52
CA PHE A 99 -0.33 13.88 8.75
C PHE A 99 -1.81 13.63 8.49
N LYS A 100 -2.14 12.85 7.44
CA LYS A 100 -3.53 12.45 7.16
C LYS A 100 -4.10 11.64 8.31
N ILE A 101 -3.39 10.61 8.77
CA ILE A 101 -3.81 9.75 9.89
C ILE A 101 -3.93 10.57 11.18
N GLN A 102 -2.96 11.42 11.50
CA GLN A 102 -2.98 12.27 12.69
C GLN A 102 -4.21 13.18 12.75
N SER A 103 -4.67 13.68 11.59
CA SER A 103 -5.91 14.49 11.52
C SER A 103 -7.18 13.72 11.88
N GLU A 104 -7.15 12.39 11.78
CA GLU A 104 -8.27 11.50 12.10
C GLU A 104 -8.13 10.84 13.48
N ASN A 105 -6.91 10.49 13.87
CA ASN A 105 -6.58 9.88 15.15
C ASN A 105 -5.19 10.31 15.62
N ALA A 106 -5.15 11.19 16.62
CA ALA A 106 -3.91 11.70 17.21
C ALA A 106 -3.09 10.64 17.98
N ASN A 107 -3.71 9.50 18.33
CA ASN A 107 -3.08 8.40 19.07
C ASN A 107 -2.77 7.19 18.19
N ALA A 108 -2.74 7.37 16.86
CA ALA A 108 -2.55 6.27 15.92
C ALA A 108 -1.15 5.65 16.03
N ASN A 109 -1.11 4.31 16.03
CA ASN A 109 0.09 3.53 15.79
C ASN A 109 0.18 3.22 14.30
N ILE A 110 1.25 3.65 13.63
CA ILE A 110 1.35 3.55 12.17
C ILE A 110 2.32 2.44 11.79
N ILE A 111 1.82 1.43 11.08
CA ILE A 111 2.61 0.40 10.42
C ILE A 111 2.89 0.86 8.99
N VAL A 112 4.15 0.90 8.59
CA VAL A 112 4.53 1.25 7.21
C VAL A 112 5.05 0.01 6.51
N ALA A 113 4.42 -0.36 5.40
CA ALA A 113 4.79 -1.52 4.60
C ALA A 113 5.04 -1.12 3.13
N PRO A 114 6.16 -1.55 2.53
CA PRO A 114 6.34 -1.48 1.09
C PRO A 114 5.38 -2.46 0.38
N SER A 115 4.82 -2.07 -0.76
CA SER A 115 3.87 -2.91 -1.52
C SER A 115 4.53 -4.03 -2.33
N ASP A 116 5.85 -4.09 -2.34
CA ASP A 116 6.63 -4.84 -3.32
C ASP A 116 7.57 -5.88 -2.68
N HIS A 117 7.31 -6.22 -1.41
CA HIS A 117 8.00 -7.25 -0.64
C HIS A 117 7.19 -8.55 -0.57
N ILE A 118 7.89 -9.68 -0.57
CA ILE A 118 7.31 -11.01 -0.37
C ILE A 118 7.56 -11.41 1.09
N ILE A 119 6.51 -11.84 1.79
CA ILE A 119 6.61 -12.41 3.15
C ILE A 119 5.88 -13.74 3.11
N THR A 120 6.63 -14.84 3.30
CA THR A 120 6.11 -16.20 3.18
C THR A 120 5.53 -16.73 4.50
N ASN A 121 6.04 -16.28 5.65
CA ASN A 121 5.49 -16.61 6.97
C ASN A 121 4.55 -15.50 7.46
N GLU A 122 3.31 -15.50 6.98
CA GLU A 122 2.35 -14.46 7.36
C GLU A 122 1.89 -14.56 8.81
N ASP A 123 1.79 -15.78 9.36
CA ASP A 123 1.29 -16.00 10.72
C ASP A 123 2.26 -15.48 11.79
N GLU A 124 3.57 -15.49 11.51
CA GLU A 124 4.57 -14.86 12.38
C GLU A 124 4.60 -13.32 12.24
N PHE A 125 4.20 -12.80 11.07
CA PHE A 125 4.18 -11.36 10.81
C PHE A 125 3.02 -10.65 11.50
N THR A 126 1.85 -11.30 11.58
CA THR A 126 0.58 -10.72 12.07
C THR A 126 0.33 -11.03 13.53
#